data_AF-A0A059JF91-F1
#
_entry.id   AF-A0A059JF91-F1
#
_cell.length_a   1.000
_cell.length_b   1.000
_cell.length_c   1.000
_cell.angle_alpha   90.00
_cell.angle_beta   90.00
_cell.angle_gamma   90.00
#
_symmetry.space_group_name_H-M   'P 1'
#
loop_
_entity.id
_entity.type
_entity.pdbx_description
1 polymer ?
#
loop_
_entity_poly.entity_id
_entity_poly.type
_entity_poly.pdbx_seq_one_letter_code
_entity_poly.pdbx_strand_id
1 'polypeptide(L)'
;MPGLTAKVFRTYNASYTMATLLKKMSATGTIPEKVKQYNDANREVAILCNHKRTVAAGHANQMEKLSDRIKGLQYQKWRIKQMILDLDPKMKKKKGASYFELDEDLDMEWIKEHQAFLAEELRQKIRKKFDKENEKRAADGEKEMKAKELEERLKAADELEAKYKKENKTKKVEAEGRGPTVEKFEGQISKIDQRIENMLLQAEDKENNKEVALGTSKLNYIDPRLTVVFSKKFNVPIEKFFSKTMREKFDWAIKSVDEDWEF
;
A
#
# COMPACT_ATOMS: atom_id res chain seq x y z
N MET A 1 19.87 34.15 28.37
CA MET A 1 19.33 32.78 28.49
C MET A 1 20.50 31.80 28.51
N PRO A 2 20.86 31.21 29.66
CA PRO A 2 21.96 30.24 29.75
C PRO A 2 21.76 29.07 28.78
N GLY A 3 22.81 28.62 28.10
CA GLY A 3 22.77 27.49 27.16
C GLY A 3 22.15 27.78 25.78
N LEU A 4 21.76 29.03 25.50
CA LEU A 4 21.26 29.43 24.17
C LEU A 4 22.38 29.40 23.12
N THR A 5 22.15 28.69 22.02
CA THR A 5 23.06 28.61 20.88
C THR A 5 22.29 28.71 19.57
N ALA A 6 22.98 28.95 18.44
CA ALA A 6 22.35 28.96 17.12
C ALA A 6 21.59 27.64 16.80
N LYS A 7 22.07 26.51 17.32
CA LYS A 7 21.39 25.21 17.17
C LYS A 7 20.02 25.20 17.87
N VAL A 8 19.90 25.83 19.03
CA VAL A 8 18.64 25.93 19.79
C VAL A 8 17.57 26.64 18.96
N PHE A 9 17.91 27.69 18.22
CA PHE A 9 16.96 28.38 17.34
C PHE A 9 16.41 27.47 16.23
N ARG A 10 17.26 26.62 15.63
CA ARG A 10 16.80 25.68 14.59
C ARG A 10 15.80 24.65 15.16
N THR A 11 16.10 24.09 16.32
CA THR A 11 15.20 23.15 17.02
C THR A 11 13.89 23.81 17.45
N TYR A 12 13.98 25.03 18.01
CA TYR A 12 12.81 25.81 18.39
C TYR A 12 11.93 26.11 17.18
N ASN A 13 12.47 26.67 16.11
CA ASN A 13 11.69 27.03 14.92
C ASN A 13 11.03 25.79 14.28
N ALA A 14 11.74 24.67 14.22
CA ALA A 14 11.19 23.41 13.69
C ALA A 14 10.01 22.89 14.53
N SER A 15 10.20 22.82 15.85
CA SER A 15 9.16 22.33 16.77
C SER A 15 7.98 23.29 16.86
N TYR A 16 8.23 24.59 16.94
CA TYR A 16 7.19 25.62 16.96
C TYR A 16 6.34 25.62 15.67
N THR A 17 6.99 25.46 14.52
CA THR A 17 6.29 25.33 13.23
C THR A 17 5.41 24.08 13.23
N MET A 18 5.96 22.93 13.64
CA MET A 18 5.17 21.69 13.74
C MET A 18 3.98 21.87 14.69
N ALA A 19 4.17 22.44 15.88
CA ALA A 19 3.11 22.71 16.84
C ALA A 19 2.00 23.60 16.26
N THR A 20 2.39 24.66 15.54
CA THR A 20 1.46 25.59 14.88
C THR A 20 0.64 24.89 13.79
N LEU A 21 1.29 24.04 12.97
CA LEU A 21 0.62 23.25 11.94
C LEU A 21 -0.36 22.25 12.56
N LEU A 22 0.07 21.55 13.61
CA LEU A 22 -0.79 20.61 14.35
C LEU A 22 -2.00 21.27 14.99
N LYS A 23 -1.86 22.51 15.48
CA LYS A 23 -2.98 23.28 16.06
C LYS A 23 -4.03 23.67 15.02
N LYS A 24 -3.59 23.98 13.79
CA LYS A 24 -4.48 24.32 12.65
C LYS A 24 -5.07 23.09 11.96
N MET A 25 -4.53 21.90 12.22
CA MET A 25 -4.92 20.68 11.55
C MET A 25 -6.23 20.12 12.10
N SER A 26 -7.12 19.71 11.19
CA SER A 26 -8.34 18.97 11.49
C SER A 26 -8.30 17.61 10.78
N ALA A 27 -7.42 16.71 11.25
CA ALA A 27 -7.15 15.48 10.53
C ALA A 27 -8.32 14.49 10.59
N THR A 28 -9.03 14.36 9.47
CA THR A 28 -10.14 13.42 9.26
C THR A 28 -9.76 12.30 8.31
N GLY A 29 -10.63 11.30 8.22
CA GLY A 29 -10.46 10.17 7.30
C GLY A 29 -9.77 8.95 7.93
N THR A 30 -9.33 8.07 7.05
CA THR A 30 -8.62 6.84 7.34
C THR A 30 -7.24 7.10 7.96
N ILE A 31 -6.67 6.07 8.61
CA ILE A 31 -5.31 6.16 9.17
C ILE A 31 -4.27 6.59 8.11
N PRO A 32 -4.24 6.03 6.89
CA PRO A 32 -3.31 6.48 5.84
C PRO A 32 -3.43 7.96 5.48
N GLU A 33 -4.65 8.48 5.36
CA GLU A 33 -4.89 9.91 5.08
C GLU A 33 -4.36 10.80 6.20
N LYS A 34 -4.60 10.43 7.46
CA LYS A 34 -4.05 11.16 8.62
C LYS A 34 -2.53 11.10 8.66
N VAL A 35 -1.93 9.96 8.31
CA VAL A 35 -0.46 9.83 8.22
C VAL A 35 0.11 10.74 7.13
N LYS A 36 -0.55 10.83 5.97
CA LYS A 36 -0.16 11.76 4.90
C LYS A 36 -0.21 13.21 5.39
N GLN A 37 -1.28 13.63 6.07
CA GLN A 37 -1.38 14.99 6.61
C GLN A 37 -0.26 15.32 7.62
N TYR A 38 0.11 14.36 8.47
CA TYR A 38 1.28 14.52 9.35
C TYR A 38 2.59 14.63 8.53
N ASN A 39 2.76 13.81 7.49
CA ASN A 39 3.93 13.87 6.62
C ASN A 39 4.03 15.21 5.87
N ASP A 40 2.90 15.75 5.40
CA ASP A 40 2.80 17.06 4.77
C ASP A 40 3.25 18.16 5.74
N ALA A 41 2.78 18.13 7.00
CA ALA A 41 3.25 19.07 8.04
C ALA A 41 4.75 18.93 8.34
N ASN A 42 5.27 17.70 8.46
CA ASN A 42 6.69 17.45 8.66
C ASN A 42 7.52 17.89 7.43
N ARG A 43 6.96 17.81 6.22
CA ARG A 43 7.60 18.29 4.98
C ARG A 43 7.79 19.79 5.01
N GLU A 44 6.81 20.56 5.47
CA GLU A 44 6.95 22.01 5.66
C GLU A 44 8.08 22.34 6.63
N VAL A 45 8.16 21.63 7.76
CA VAL A 45 9.26 21.79 8.73
C VAL A 45 10.61 21.43 8.13
N ALA A 46 10.67 20.36 7.32
CA ALA A 46 11.89 19.94 6.65
C ALA A 46 12.35 20.97 5.61
N ILE A 47 11.43 21.60 4.88
CA ILE A 47 11.71 22.70 3.94
C ILE A 47 12.23 23.92 4.70
N LEU A 48 11.58 24.31 5.79
CA LEU A 48 12.05 25.39 6.67
C LEU A 48 13.48 25.15 7.15
N CYS A 49 13.82 23.90 7.50
CA CYS A 49 15.15 23.52 7.95
C CYS A 49 16.15 23.27 6.81
N ASN A 50 15.75 23.47 5.55
CA ASN A 50 16.52 23.17 4.34
C ASN A 50 17.06 21.73 4.29
N HIS A 51 16.28 20.76 4.76
CA HIS A 51 16.61 19.33 4.71
C HIS A 51 16.32 18.74 3.33
N LYS A 52 17.04 19.20 2.32
CA LYS A 52 16.97 18.67 0.96
C LYS A 52 17.70 17.33 0.88
N ARG A 53 17.24 16.46 -0.02
CA ARG A 53 17.97 15.28 -0.47
C ARG A 53 17.88 15.17 -1.98
N THR A 54 18.86 14.51 -2.58
CA THR A 54 18.74 14.08 -3.97
C THR A 54 17.68 12.99 -4.08
N VAL A 55 17.01 12.95 -5.24
CA VAL A 55 16.10 11.85 -5.56
C VAL A 55 16.89 10.54 -5.53
N ALA A 56 16.39 9.56 -4.78
CA ALA A 56 17.03 8.25 -4.70
C ALA A 56 17.06 7.58 -6.08
N ALA A 57 18.18 6.95 -6.44
CA ALA A 57 18.35 6.32 -7.76
C ALA A 57 17.26 5.27 -8.08
N GLY A 58 16.76 4.56 -7.06
CA GLY A 58 15.69 3.58 -7.21
C GLY A 58 14.27 4.15 -7.13
N HIS A 59 14.08 5.47 -7.07
CA HIS A 59 12.75 6.07 -6.90
C HIS A 59 11.83 5.78 -8.07
N ALA A 60 12.30 5.96 -9.32
CA ALA A 60 11.52 5.67 -10.51
C ALA A 60 11.01 4.22 -10.50
N ASN A 61 11.91 3.26 -10.29
CA ASN A 61 11.57 1.84 -10.20
C ASN A 61 10.61 1.52 -9.05
N GLN A 62 10.64 2.27 -7.94
CA GLN A 62 9.67 2.11 -6.85
C GLN A 62 8.28 2.62 -7.25
N MET A 63 8.21 3.73 -7.98
CA MET A 63 6.94 4.31 -8.46
C MET A 63 6.32 3.46 -9.56
N GLU A 64 7.13 2.96 -10.48
CA GLU A 64 6.72 2.01 -11.51
C GLU A 64 6.10 0.75 -10.87
N LYS A 65 6.79 0.14 -9.90
CA LYS A 65 6.25 -1.02 -9.16
C LYS A 65 4.95 -0.72 -8.41
N LEU A 66 4.76 0.51 -7.92
CA LEU A 66 3.50 0.90 -7.29
C LEU A 66 2.40 1.07 -8.34
N SER A 67 2.71 1.69 -9.48
CA SER A 67 1.81 1.83 -10.61
C SER A 67 1.37 0.47 -11.15
N ASP A 68 2.29 -0.47 -11.38
CA ASP A 68 1.98 -1.82 -11.85
C ASP A 68 1.06 -2.59 -10.90
N ARG A 69 1.25 -2.40 -9.58
CA ARG A 69 0.37 -3.00 -8.57
C ARG A 69 -1.02 -2.39 -8.58
N ILE A 70 -1.13 -1.07 -8.79
CA ILE A 70 -2.41 -0.37 -8.96
C ILE A 70 -3.12 -0.89 -10.22
N LYS A 71 -2.41 -0.99 -11.35
CA LYS A 71 -2.92 -1.59 -12.59
C LYS A 71 -3.41 -3.02 -12.40
N GLY A 72 -2.64 -3.85 -11.68
CA GLY A 72 -3.07 -5.20 -11.29
C GLY A 72 -4.38 -5.24 -10.50
N LEU A 73 -4.57 -4.29 -9.57
CA LEU A 73 -5.82 -4.16 -8.82
C LEU A 73 -6.97 -3.63 -9.70
N GLN A 74 -6.72 -2.67 -10.59
CA GLN A 74 -7.70 -2.18 -11.56
C GLN A 74 -8.15 -3.30 -12.50
N TYR A 75 -7.22 -4.11 -13.00
CA TYR A 75 -7.53 -5.30 -13.80
C TYR A 75 -8.36 -6.31 -13.01
N GLN A 76 -8.00 -6.60 -11.76
CA GLN A 76 -8.77 -7.49 -10.91
C GLN A 76 -10.21 -6.97 -10.69
N LYS A 77 -10.36 -5.67 -10.40
CA LYS A 77 -11.66 -4.99 -10.27
C LYS A 77 -12.47 -5.12 -11.56
N TRP A 78 -11.87 -4.82 -12.71
CA TRP A 78 -12.51 -4.96 -14.01
C TRP A 78 -12.96 -6.39 -14.28
N ARG A 79 -12.12 -7.38 -14.00
CA ARG A 79 -12.45 -8.80 -14.19
C ARG A 79 -13.65 -9.21 -13.33
N ILE A 80 -13.73 -8.75 -12.08
CA ILE A 80 -14.90 -8.98 -11.21
C ILE A 80 -16.16 -8.29 -11.76
N LYS A 81 -16.03 -7.06 -12.30
CA LYS A 81 -17.16 -6.39 -12.97
C LYS A 81 -17.68 -7.20 -14.16
N GLN A 82 -16.79 -7.82 -14.95
CA GLN A 82 -17.22 -8.72 -16.03
C GLN A 82 -17.93 -9.97 -15.51
N MET A 83 -17.49 -10.55 -14.39
CA MET A 83 -18.20 -11.67 -13.74
C MET A 83 -19.60 -11.29 -13.26
N ILE A 84 -19.80 -10.06 -12.79
CA ILE A 84 -21.14 -9.54 -12.44
C ILE A 84 -22.05 -9.56 -13.68
N LEU A 85 -21.54 -9.19 -14.86
CA LEU A 85 -22.32 -9.23 -16.10
C LEU A 85 -22.63 -10.65 -16.58
N ASP A 86 -21.75 -11.61 -16.30
CA ASP A 86 -22.00 -13.02 -16.57
C ASP A 86 -23.14 -13.57 -15.68
N LEU A 87 -23.20 -13.15 -14.41
CA LEU A 87 -24.28 -13.53 -13.48
C LEU A 87 -25.61 -12.82 -13.78
N ASP A 88 -25.58 -11.50 -13.95
CA ASP A 88 -26.76 -10.68 -14.22
C ASP A 88 -26.46 -9.60 -15.28
N PRO A 89 -26.73 -9.88 -16.57
CA PRO A 89 -26.55 -8.91 -17.65
C PRO A 89 -27.35 -7.61 -17.45
N LYS A 90 -28.43 -7.61 -16.66
CA LYS A 90 -29.23 -6.40 -16.38
C LYS A 90 -28.45 -5.39 -15.53
N MET A 91 -27.38 -5.81 -14.84
CA MET A 91 -26.51 -4.91 -14.08
C MET A 91 -25.87 -3.82 -14.97
N LYS A 92 -25.65 -4.10 -16.26
CA LYS A 92 -25.19 -3.09 -17.22
C LYS A 92 -26.14 -1.89 -17.33
N LYS A 93 -27.45 -2.14 -17.27
CA LYS A 93 -28.47 -1.08 -17.28
C LYS A 93 -28.57 -0.39 -15.92
N LYS A 94 -28.45 -1.14 -14.82
CA LYS A 94 -28.58 -0.60 -13.45
C LYS A 94 -27.41 0.30 -13.03
N LYS A 95 -26.16 -0.06 -13.37
CA LYS A 95 -24.94 0.68 -12.97
C LYS A 95 -24.37 1.55 -14.08
N GLY A 96 -24.91 1.47 -15.30
CA GLY A 96 -24.40 2.16 -16.49
C GLY A 96 -23.30 1.37 -17.20
N ALA A 97 -23.16 1.60 -18.51
CA ALA A 97 -22.16 0.89 -19.34
C ALA A 97 -20.73 1.25 -18.95
N SER A 98 -20.46 2.52 -18.65
CA SER A 98 -19.15 3.04 -18.24
C SER A 98 -18.59 2.36 -16.98
N TYR A 99 -19.47 1.92 -16.07
CA TYR A 99 -19.02 1.18 -14.88
C TYR A 99 -18.28 -0.12 -15.24
N PHE A 100 -18.60 -0.75 -16.36
CA PHE A 100 -18.03 -2.03 -16.80
C PHE A 100 -16.93 -1.88 -17.85
N GLU A 101 -16.61 -0.64 -18.24
CA GLU A 101 -15.53 -0.38 -19.19
C GLU A 101 -14.16 -0.63 -18.55
N LEU A 102 -13.19 -0.92 -19.42
CA LEU A 102 -11.81 -1.07 -19.03
C LEU A 102 -11.26 0.31 -18.64
N ASP A 103 -10.42 0.34 -17.60
CA ASP A 103 -9.75 1.57 -17.18
C ASP A 103 -8.82 2.08 -18.30
N GLU A 104 -8.70 3.40 -18.49
CA GLU A 104 -7.91 3.98 -19.59
C GLU A 104 -6.43 3.61 -19.50
N ASP A 105 -5.95 3.36 -18.28
CA ASP A 105 -4.56 2.97 -17.98
C ASP A 105 -4.24 1.50 -18.32
N LEU A 106 -5.25 0.72 -18.71
CA LEU A 106 -5.14 -0.69 -19.05
C LEU A 106 -5.41 -0.90 -20.54
N ASP A 107 -4.39 -1.37 -21.27
CA ASP A 107 -4.55 -1.81 -22.65
C ASP A 107 -4.54 -3.35 -22.76
N MET A 108 -4.89 -3.84 -23.95
CA MET A 108 -4.96 -5.27 -24.23
C MET A 108 -3.60 -5.97 -24.28
N GLU A 109 -2.51 -5.22 -24.49
CA GLU A 109 -1.14 -5.75 -24.47
C GLU A 109 -0.71 -6.02 -23.04
N TRP A 110 -0.83 -5.00 -22.19
CA TRP A 110 -0.60 -5.08 -20.75
C TRP A 110 -1.44 -6.18 -20.10
N ILE A 111 -2.72 -6.32 -20.45
CA ILE A 111 -3.57 -7.39 -19.90
C ILE A 111 -3.01 -8.77 -20.20
N LYS A 112 -2.54 -9.02 -21.44
CA LYS A 112 -1.99 -10.33 -21.82
C LYS A 112 -0.68 -10.60 -21.09
N GLU A 113 0.18 -9.61 -20.99
CA GLU A 113 1.43 -9.70 -20.23
C GLU A 113 1.15 -9.96 -18.75
N HIS A 114 0.20 -9.24 -18.17
CA HIS A 114 -0.20 -9.40 -16.77
C HIS A 114 -0.80 -10.79 -16.51
N GLN A 115 -1.65 -11.30 -17.40
CA GLN A 115 -2.19 -12.66 -17.31
C GLN A 115 -1.09 -13.73 -17.39
N ALA A 116 -0.14 -13.58 -18.30
CA ALA A 116 1.03 -14.47 -18.40
C ALA A 116 1.88 -14.41 -17.12
N PHE A 117 2.11 -13.21 -16.59
CA PHE A 117 2.77 -12.99 -15.31
C PHE A 117 2.04 -13.71 -14.16
N LEU A 118 0.71 -13.61 -14.08
CA LEU A 118 -0.08 -14.29 -13.02
C LEU A 118 0.04 -15.81 -13.11
N ALA A 119 0.04 -16.38 -14.32
CA ALA A 119 0.22 -17.82 -14.52
C ALA A 119 1.63 -18.27 -14.09
N GLU A 120 2.67 -17.55 -14.49
CA GLU A 120 4.06 -17.84 -14.11
C GLU A 120 4.29 -17.63 -12.59
N GLU A 121 3.73 -16.58 -12.01
CA GLU A 121 3.79 -16.34 -10.56
C GLU A 121 3.17 -17.51 -9.79
N LEU A 122 2.06 -18.07 -10.27
CA LEU A 122 1.44 -19.26 -9.70
C LEU A 122 2.34 -20.49 -9.83
N ARG A 123 2.97 -20.72 -10.99
CA ARG A 123 3.95 -21.82 -11.19
C ARG A 123 5.10 -21.70 -10.18
N GLN A 124 5.65 -20.50 -10.00
CA GLN A 124 6.74 -20.25 -9.06
C GLN A 124 6.31 -20.44 -7.60
N LYS A 125 5.10 -20.00 -7.23
CA LYS A 125 4.55 -20.23 -5.88
C LYS A 125 4.37 -21.72 -5.60
N ILE A 126 3.88 -22.49 -6.57
CA ILE A 126 3.71 -23.95 -6.45
C ILE A 126 5.06 -24.62 -6.25
N ARG A 127 6.07 -24.30 -7.08
CA ARG A 127 7.43 -24.84 -6.96
C ARG A 127 8.04 -24.52 -5.60
N LYS A 128 8.06 -23.23 -5.21
CA LYS A 128 8.59 -22.80 -3.90
C LYS A 128 7.89 -23.47 -2.72
N LYS A 129 6.58 -23.71 -2.82
CA LYS A 129 5.83 -24.41 -1.75
C LYS A 129 6.18 -25.90 -1.71
N PHE A 130 6.29 -26.54 -2.87
CA PHE A 130 6.71 -27.93 -2.99
C PHE A 130 8.12 -28.15 -2.44
N ASP A 131 9.07 -27.29 -2.80
CA ASP A 131 10.46 -27.35 -2.34
C ASP A 131 10.53 -27.20 -0.81
N LYS A 132 9.83 -26.22 -0.23
CA LYS A 132 9.73 -26.04 1.23
C LYS A 132 9.10 -27.23 1.95
N GLU A 133 8.09 -27.86 1.35
CA GLU A 133 7.47 -29.06 1.92
C GLU A 133 8.44 -30.25 1.87
N ASN A 134 9.25 -30.38 0.81
CA ASN A 134 10.29 -31.41 0.73
C ASN A 134 11.45 -31.16 1.71
N GLU A 135 11.90 -29.92 1.86
CA GLU A 135 12.90 -29.55 2.88
C GLU A 135 12.42 -29.94 4.28
N LYS A 136 11.14 -29.66 4.60
CA LYS A 136 10.55 -30.04 5.88
C LYS A 136 10.49 -31.56 6.04
N ARG A 137 10.03 -32.29 5.02
CA ARG A 137 9.98 -33.76 5.04
C ARG A 137 11.36 -34.38 5.26
N ALA A 138 12.38 -33.88 4.56
CA ALA A 138 13.75 -34.33 4.73
C ALA A 138 14.25 -34.08 6.17
N ALA A 139 13.93 -32.93 6.76
CA ALA A 139 14.26 -32.63 8.15
C ALA A 139 13.52 -33.55 9.16
N ASP A 140 12.29 -33.94 8.85
CA ASP A 140 11.46 -34.87 9.63
C ASP A 140 11.85 -36.35 9.39
N GLY A 141 12.86 -36.63 8.55
CA GLY A 141 13.28 -37.99 8.18
C GLY A 141 12.33 -38.71 7.22
N GLU A 142 11.35 -37.99 6.66
CA GLU A 142 10.42 -38.48 5.65
C GLU A 142 11.04 -38.41 4.24
N LYS A 143 10.55 -39.26 3.33
CA LYS A 143 10.94 -39.20 1.92
C LYS A 143 10.32 -37.98 1.23
N GLU A 144 11.10 -37.39 0.33
CA GLU A 144 10.64 -36.33 -0.57
C GLU A 144 9.44 -36.76 -1.40
N MET A 145 8.60 -35.79 -1.75
CA MET A 145 7.44 -36.02 -2.58
C MET A 145 7.81 -36.36 -4.03
N LYS A 146 6.91 -37.13 -4.65
CA LYS A 146 6.81 -37.42 -6.09
C LYS A 146 7.16 -36.22 -6.98
N ALA A 147 8.05 -36.33 -7.98
CA ALA A 147 8.07 -35.34 -9.07
C ALA A 147 6.69 -35.23 -9.76
N LYS A 148 5.95 -36.35 -9.84
CA LYS A 148 4.56 -36.41 -10.32
C LYS A 148 3.58 -35.57 -9.48
N GLU A 149 3.84 -35.41 -8.18
CA GLU A 149 3.03 -34.56 -7.30
C GLU A 149 3.23 -33.07 -7.65
N LEU A 150 4.47 -32.68 -7.98
CA LEU A 150 4.75 -31.34 -8.48
C LEU A 150 4.06 -31.09 -9.82
N GLU A 151 4.14 -32.03 -10.76
CA GLU A 151 3.45 -31.94 -12.06
C GLU A 151 1.93 -31.78 -11.89
N GLU A 152 1.32 -32.57 -11.01
CA GLU A 152 -0.12 -32.47 -10.73
C GLU A 152 -0.48 -31.10 -10.16
N ARG A 153 0.34 -30.56 -9.26
CA ARG A 153 0.12 -29.21 -8.72
C ARG A 153 0.31 -28.13 -9.77
N LEU A 154 1.27 -28.30 -10.69
CA LEU A 154 1.54 -27.34 -11.78
C LEU A 154 0.38 -27.24 -12.78
N LYS A 155 -0.46 -28.28 -12.90
CA LYS A 155 -1.69 -28.22 -13.72
C LYS A 155 -2.59 -27.04 -13.36
N ALA A 156 -2.64 -26.65 -12.08
CA ALA A 156 -3.42 -25.48 -11.67
C ALA A 156 -2.97 -24.19 -12.36
N ALA A 157 -1.67 -24.05 -12.67
CA ALA A 157 -1.15 -22.92 -13.43
C ALA A 157 -1.39 -23.06 -14.94
N ASP A 158 -1.31 -24.27 -15.48
CA ASP A 158 -1.66 -24.55 -16.88
C ASP A 158 -3.15 -24.27 -17.14
N GLU A 159 -4.04 -24.67 -16.22
CA GLU A 159 -5.47 -24.38 -16.24
C GLU A 159 -5.76 -22.88 -16.19
N LEU A 160 -5.04 -22.14 -15.33
CA LEU A 160 -5.16 -20.69 -15.25
C LEU A 160 -4.75 -20.01 -16.57
N GLU A 161 -3.66 -20.45 -17.17
CA GLU A 161 -3.18 -19.93 -18.46
C GLU A 161 -4.18 -20.25 -19.60
N ALA A 162 -4.68 -21.49 -19.66
CA ALA A 162 -5.68 -21.91 -20.63
C ALA A 162 -6.97 -21.10 -20.49
N LYS A 163 -7.38 -20.80 -19.25
CA LYS A 163 -8.53 -19.97 -18.94
C LYS A 163 -8.34 -18.53 -19.44
N TYR A 164 -7.21 -17.88 -19.17
CA TYR A 164 -6.94 -16.55 -19.71
C TYR A 164 -6.91 -16.53 -21.24
N LYS A 165 -6.35 -17.57 -21.88
CA LYS A 165 -6.43 -17.73 -23.34
C LYS A 165 -7.87 -17.85 -23.84
N LYS A 166 -8.76 -18.55 -23.10
CA LYS A 166 -10.19 -18.63 -23.42
C LYS A 166 -10.86 -17.26 -23.27
N GLU A 167 -10.66 -16.58 -22.14
CA GLU A 167 -11.23 -15.24 -21.86
C GLU A 167 -10.83 -14.22 -22.93
N ASN A 168 -9.56 -14.22 -23.36
CA ASN A 168 -9.08 -13.32 -24.42
C ASN A 168 -9.69 -13.61 -25.79
N LYS A 169 -10.01 -14.88 -26.09
CA LYS A 169 -10.65 -15.28 -27.35
C LYS A 169 -12.14 -14.98 -27.35
N THR A 170 -12.84 -15.29 -26.25
CA THR A 170 -14.29 -15.12 -26.13
C THR A 170 -14.70 -13.71 -25.75
N LYS A 171 -13.75 -12.89 -25.25
CA LYS A 171 -13.99 -11.59 -24.62
C LYS A 171 -15.01 -11.67 -23.48
N LYS A 172 -15.14 -12.85 -22.85
CA LYS A 172 -16.11 -13.13 -21.80
C LYS A 172 -15.39 -13.71 -20.59
N VAL A 173 -15.62 -13.11 -19.42
CA VAL A 173 -15.14 -13.60 -18.13
C VAL A 173 -16.28 -14.33 -17.43
N GLU A 174 -16.09 -15.63 -17.20
CA GLU A 174 -17.08 -16.47 -16.51
C GLU A 174 -17.03 -16.22 -15.00
N ALA A 175 -18.19 -16.18 -14.35
CA ALA A 175 -18.30 -15.99 -12.91
C ALA A 175 -17.73 -17.21 -12.15
N GLU A 176 -16.81 -16.95 -11.22
CA GLU A 176 -16.10 -18.00 -10.49
C GLU A 176 -16.01 -17.75 -8.99
N GLY A 177 -15.57 -18.79 -8.27
CA GLY A 177 -15.40 -18.78 -6.82
C GLY A 177 -16.53 -19.52 -6.10
N ARG A 178 -16.34 -19.74 -4.80
CA ARG A 178 -17.30 -20.49 -3.98
C ARG A 178 -18.56 -19.67 -3.74
N GLY A 179 -19.66 -20.03 -4.40
CA GLY A 179 -20.95 -19.31 -4.30
C GLY A 179 -20.86 -17.88 -4.85
N PRO A 180 -20.72 -17.71 -6.17
CA PRO A 180 -20.63 -16.39 -6.78
C PRO A 180 -21.99 -15.70 -6.73
N THR A 181 -22.03 -14.50 -6.15
CA THR A 181 -23.22 -13.64 -6.12
C THR A 181 -22.81 -12.21 -6.43
N VAL A 182 -23.74 -11.40 -6.95
CA VAL A 182 -23.50 -9.99 -7.25
C VAL A 182 -23.04 -9.23 -6.00
N GLU A 183 -23.71 -9.44 -4.86
CA GLU A 183 -23.38 -8.82 -3.58
C GLU A 183 -21.95 -9.15 -3.11
N LYS A 184 -21.53 -10.41 -3.28
CA LYS A 184 -20.16 -10.83 -2.92
C LYS A 184 -19.13 -10.14 -3.80
N PHE A 185 -19.39 -10.02 -5.09
CA PHE A 185 -18.50 -9.33 -6.02
C PHE A 185 -18.47 -7.81 -5.77
N GLU A 186 -19.59 -7.18 -5.44
CA GLU A 186 -19.61 -5.78 -5.01
C GLU A 186 -18.79 -5.55 -3.74
N GLY A 187 -18.91 -6.43 -2.75
CA GLY A 187 -18.07 -6.39 -1.55
C GLY A 187 -16.58 -6.60 -1.83
N GLN A 188 -16.22 -7.40 -2.83
CA GLN A 188 -14.83 -7.54 -3.28
C GLN A 188 -14.33 -6.28 -3.99
N ILE A 189 -15.15 -5.68 -4.88
CA ILE A 189 -14.82 -4.43 -5.55
C ILE A 189 -14.58 -3.31 -4.54
N SER A 190 -15.45 -3.17 -3.54
CA SER A 190 -15.28 -2.17 -2.48
C SER A 190 -13.93 -2.30 -1.74
N LYS A 191 -13.51 -3.54 -1.44
CA LYS A 191 -12.20 -3.79 -0.83
C LYS A 191 -11.04 -3.48 -1.77
N ILE A 192 -11.18 -3.74 -3.06
CA ILE A 192 -10.17 -3.39 -4.06
C ILE A 192 -10.07 -1.88 -4.20
N ASP A 193 -11.19 -1.16 -4.22
CA ASP A 193 -11.23 0.30 -4.28
C ASP A 193 -10.50 0.94 -3.10
N GLN A 194 -10.80 0.51 -1.87
CA GLN A 194 -10.08 0.96 -0.69
C GLN A 194 -8.57 0.66 -0.78
N ARG A 195 -8.16 -0.46 -1.38
CA ARG A 195 -6.74 -0.78 -1.57
C ARG A 195 -6.09 0.13 -2.61
N ILE A 196 -6.78 0.41 -3.71
CA ILE A 196 -6.30 1.32 -4.76
C ILE A 196 -6.13 2.73 -4.18
N GLU A 197 -7.13 3.25 -3.48
CA GLU A 197 -7.08 4.58 -2.83
C GLU A 197 -5.88 4.68 -1.88
N ASN A 198 -5.68 3.66 -1.03
CA ASN A 198 -4.52 3.63 -0.12
C ASN A 198 -3.18 3.59 -0.86
N MET A 199 -3.09 2.87 -1.97
CA MET A 199 -1.87 2.80 -2.79
C MET A 199 -1.60 4.11 -3.54
N LEU A 200 -2.64 4.78 -4.02
CA LEU A 200 -2.55 6.10 -4.65
C LEU A 200 -2.06 7.15 -3.65
N LEU A 201 -2.64 7.18 -2.44
CA LEU A 201 -2.17 8.05 -1.35
C LEU A 201 -0.70 7.79 -1.01
N GLN A 202 -0.29 6.52 -0.97
CA GLN A 202 1.11 6.17 -0.71
C GLN A 202 2.04 6.60 -1.86
N ALA A 203 1.59 6.48 -3.11
CA ALA A 203 2.35 6.92 -4.28
C ALA A 203 2.52 8.44 -4.25
N GLU A 204 1.45 9.19 -4.00
CA GLU A 204 1.47 10.65 -3.89
C GLU A 204 2.41 11.12 -2.75
N ASP A 205 2.28 10.53 -1.55
CA ASP A 205 3.14 10.86 -0.41
C ASP A 205 4.63 10.58 -0.70
N LYS A 206 4.94 9.49 -1.42
CA LYS A 206 6.32 9.18 -1.83
C LYS A 206 6.86 10.20 -2.82
N GLU A 207 6.06 10.55 -3.82
CA GLU A 207 6.42 11.48 -4.88
C GLU A 207 6.66 12.90 -4.32
N ASN A 208 5.74 13.39 -3.48
CA ASN A 208 5.83 14.72 -2.86
C ASN A 208 7.08 14.87 -1.96
N ASN A 209 7.55 13.76 -1.39
CA ASN A 209 8.67 13.71 -0.46
C ASN A 209 9.99 13.26 -1.10
N LYS A 210 10.07 13.14 -2.43
CA LYS A 210 11.25 12.61 -3.12
C LYS A 210 12.53 13.41 -2.89
N GLU A 211 12.41 14.73 -2.79
CA GLU A 211 13.52 15.68 -2.62
C GLU A 211 13.72 16.16 -1.17
N VAL A 212 12.92 15.66 -0.22
CA VAL A 212 12.91 16.15 1.16
C VAL A 212 13.28 15.04 2.15
N ALA A 213 14.23 15.32 3.05
CA ALA A 213 14.68 14.39 4.08
C ALA A 213 13.85 14.51 5.37
N LEU A 214 12.62 13.98 5.33
CA LEU A 214 11.67 13.98 6.46
C LEU A 214 12.20 13.35 7.76
N GLY A 215 13.11 12.37 7.64
CA GLY A 215 13.71 11.71 8.79
C GLY A 215 14.53 12.66 9.64
N THR A 216 15.26 13.58 8.99
CA THR A 216 16.17 14.51 9.69
C THR A 216 15.40 15.51 10.55
N SER A 217 14.34 16.14 10.02
CA SER A 217 13.47 17.05 10.77
C SER A 217 12.79 16.32 11.93
N LYS A 218 12.13 15.19 11.63
CA LYS A 218 11.36 14.41 12.61
C LYS A 218 12.21 13.89 13.77
N LEU A 219 13.44 13.45 13.51
CA LEU A 219 14.27 12.78 14.52
C LEU A 219 15.12 13.72 15.38
N ASN A 220 15.55 14.84 14.80
CA ASN A 220 16.61 15.66 15.37
C ASN A 220 16.19 17.09 15.69
N TYR A 221 15.09 17.58 15.12
CA TYR A 221 14.67 18.98 15.24
C TYR A 221 13.25 19.18 15.77
N ILE A 222 12.34 18.24 15.50
CA ILE A 222 10.97 18.25 16.04
C ILE A 222 10.96 17.57 17.41
N ASP A 223 10.33 18.19 18.40
CA ASP A 223 10.07 17.57 19.70
C ASP A 223 9.17 16.32 19.52
N PRO A 224 9.62 15.12 19.93
CA PRO A 224 8.84 13.89 19.74
C PRO A 224 7.47 13.93 20.43
N ARG A 225 7.28 14.75 21.47
CA ARG A 225 5.99 14.96 22.15
C ARG A 225 4.92 15.49 21.20
N LEU A 226 5.29 16.32 20.21
CA LEU A 226 4.34 16.79 19.18
C LEU A 226 3.80 15.65 18.31
N THR A 227 4.62 14.61 18.07
CA THR A 227 4.15 13.41 17.35
C THR A 227 3.23 12.56 18.22
N VAL A 228 3.46 12.54 19.54
CA VAL A 228 2.58 11.86 20.51
C VAL A 228 1.24 12.59 20.60
N VAL A 229 1.24 13.92 20.66
CA VAL A 229 0.03 14.76 20.60
C VAL A 229 -0.78 14.43 19.35
N PHE A 230 -0.15 14.42 18.17
CA PHE A 230 -0.85 14.04 16.93
C PHE A 230 -1.45 12.63 17.00
N SER A 231 -0.67 11.66 17.48
CA SER A 231 -1.08 10.26 17.59
C SER A 231 -2.30 10.09 18.50
N LYS A 232 -2.32 10.76 19.65
CA LYS A 232 -3.45 10.72 20.60
C LYS A 232 -4.67 11.48 20.05
N LYS A 233 -4.47 12.74 19.68
CA LYS A 233 -5.53 13.65 19.22
C LYS A 233 -6.31 13.10 18.02
N PHE A 234 -5.63 12.45 17.07
CA PHE A 234 -6.27 11.94 15.85
C PHE A 234 -6.44 10.42 15.84
N ASN A 235 -6.19 9.76 16.98
CA ASN A 235 -6.26 8.31 17.16
C ASN A 235 -5.52 7.53 16.06
N VAL A 236 -4.26 7.93 15.81
CA VAL A 236 -3.38 7.25 14.86
C VAL A 236 -2.33 6.48 15.65
N PRO A 237 -2.17 5.17 15.42
CA PRO A 237 -1.21 4.38 16.18
C PRO A 237 0.24 4.90 16.04
N ILE A 238 0.94 5.06 17.16
CA ILE A 238 2.28 5.70 17.22
C ILE A 238 3.31 4.95 16.37
N GLU A 239 3.12 3.65 16.14
CA GLU A 239 3.96 2.82 15.26
C GLU A 239 3.92 3.24 13.79
N LYS A 240 2.92 4.03 13.38
CA LYS A 240 2.89 4.63 12.04
C LYS A 240 3.94 5.72 11.88
N PHE A 241 4.38 6.35 12.97
CA PHE A 241 5.36 7.45 12.94
C PHE A 241 6.75 7.04 13.43
N PHE A 242 6.82 6.17 14.43
CA PHE A 242 8.06 5.73 15.06
C PHE A 242 8.24 4.22 14.92
N SER A 243 9.40 3.79 14.39
CA SER A 243 9.82 2.39 14.39
C SER A 243 10.01 1.87 15.82
N LYS A 244 10.17 0.55 16.01
CA LYS A 244 10.39 -0.05 17.35
C LYS A 244 11.53 0.65 18.10
N THR A 245 12.69 0.79 17.47
CA THR A 245 13.86 1.46 18.04
C THR A 245 13.61 2.95 18.34
N MET A 246 12.82 3.64 17.52
CA MET A 246 12.47 5.05 17.77
C MET A 246 11.51 5.18 18.96
N ARG A 247 10.58 4.24 19.15
CA ARG A 247 9.70 4.22 20.32
C ARG A 247 10.47 3.97 21.61
N GLU A 248 11.48 3.11 21.58
CA GLU A 248 12.39 2.90 22.72
C GLU A 248 13.18 4.18 23.05
N LYS A 249 13.71 4.87 22.04
CA LYS A 249 14.42 6.15 22.22
C LYS A 249 13.53 7.26 22.79
N PHE A 250 12.27 7.34 22.36
CA PHE A 250 11.32 8.39 22.73
C PHE A 250 10.26 7.93 23.73
N ASP A 251 10.53 6.85 24.48
CA ASP A 251 9.60 6.31 25.49
C ASP A 251 9.21 7.35 26.54
N TRP A 252 10.17 8.20 26.94
CA TRP A 252 9.93 9.33 27.84
C TRP A 252 8.90 10.33 27.28
N ALA A 253 8.89 10.58 25.97
CA ALA A 253 7.95 11.49 25.33
C ALA A 253 6.56 10.85 25.23
N ILE A 254 6.50 9.55 24.89
CA ILE A 254 5.24 8.79 24.79
C ILE A 254 4.49 8.75 26.13
N LYS A 255 5.23 8.66 27.24
CA LYS A 255 4.67 8.58 28.60
C LYS A 255 4.36 9.93 29.24
N SER A 256 4.94 11.02 28.75
CA SER A 256 4.93 12.32 29.47
C SER A 256 3.86 13.31 29.03
N VAL A 257 3.21 13.12 27.87
CA VAL A 257 2.23 14.08 27.34
C VAL A 257 0.93 13.43 26.91
N ASP A 258 -0.16 14.15 26.99
CA ASP A 258 -1.48 13.81 26.45
C ASP A 258 -1.74 14.54 25.11
N GLU A 259 -3.01 14.63 24.69
CA GLU A 259 -3.41 15.26 23.42
C GLU A 259 -3.51 16.79 23.48
N ASP A 260 -3.51 17.38 24.67
CA ASP A 260 -3.67 18.82 24.90
C ASP A 260 -2.34 19.54 25.19
N TRP A 261 -1.23 18.79 25.21
CA TRP A 261 0.09 19.35 25.44
C TRP A 261 0.53 20.33 24.34
N GLU A 262 1.06 21.49 24.76
CA GLU A 262 1.59 22.53 23.88
C GLU A 262 3.12 22.69 24.08
N PHE A 263 3.84 22.99 22.98
CA PHE A 263 5.29 23.19 22.92
C PHE A 263 5.70 24.63 23.25
#